data_AF-A0A1Q8ZZC7-F1
#
_entry.id   AF-A0A1Q8ZZC7-F1
#
_cell.length_a   1.000
_cell.length_b   1.000
_cell.length_c   1.000
_cell.angle_alpha   90.00
_cell.angle_beta   90.00
_cell.angle_gamma   90.00
#
_symmetry.space_group_name_H-M   'P 1'
#
loop_
_entity.id
_entity.type
_entity.pdbx_description
1 polymer ?
#
loop_
_entity_poly.entity_id
_entity_poly.type
_entity_poly.pdbx_seq_one_letter_code
_entity_poly.pdbx_strand_id
1 'polypeptide(L)'
;MRMFFSLAAAALLAGCTAMQDKEIGAVRLVTDAKGRPLKIFMEKSTGNAITDRRVILFTRTTFAKRVPEPLPNHVYRQSVHGVASDHPSTIDIRFFGN
;
A
#
# COMPACT_ATOMS: atom_id res chain seq x y z
N MET A 1 51.48 -17.32 31.75
CA MET A 1 50.53 -17.59 32.85
C MET A 1 49.38 -16.59 32.71
N ARG A 2 48.16 -17.12 32.50
CA ARG A 2 46.83 -16.48 32.63
C ARG A 2 46.37 -15.42 31.61
N MET A 3 45.44 -15.88 30.77
CA MET A 3 44.39 -15.18 30.01
C MET A 3 43.50 -14.31 30.90
N PHE A 4 42.92 -13.23 30.35
CA PHE A 4 41.52 -12.77 30.51
C PHE A 4 41.23 -11.77 29.36
N PHE A 5 40.49 -12.14 28.31
CA PHE A 5 39.02 -12.15 28.12
C PHE A 5 38.37 -10.76 27.91
N SER A 6 37.57 -10.70 26.83
CA SER A 6 36.40 -9.82 26.62
C SER A 6 36.70 -8.36 26.20
N LEU A 7 35.93 -7.69 25.34
CA LEU A 7 34.58 -7.94 24.83
C LEU A 7 34.33 -7.06 23.58
N ALA A 8 33.50 -7.59 22.69
CA ALA A 8 32.87 -7.00 21.52
C ALA A 8 32.71 -5.46 21.44
N ALA A 9 33.18 -4.87 20.34
CA ALA A 9 32.60 -3.67 19.75
C ALA A 9 31.65 -4.10 18.62
N ALA A 10 30.50 -4.64 19.00
CA ALA A 10 29.39 -4.92 18.10
C ALA A 10 28.32 -3.82 18.25
N ALA A 11 27.67 -3.51 17.13
CA ALA A 11 26.43 -2.72 17.00
C ALA A 11 26.55 -1.19 16.92
N LEU A 12 27.16 -0.70 15.83
CA LEU A 12 26.73 0.56 15.19
C LEU A 12 25.90 0.24 13.94
N LEU A 13 24.72 -0.33 14.14
CA LEU A 13 23.66 -0.45 13.11
C LEU A 13 22.32 -0.10 13.75
N ALA A 14 22.26 1.05 14.43
CA ALA A 14 21.00 1.66 14.83
C ALA A 14 20.77 2.84 13.89
N GLY A 15 19.75 2.75 13.03
CA GLY A 15 19.30 3.93 12.29
C GLY A 15 18.65 3.74 10.93
N CYS A 16 18.56 2.52 10.37
CA CYS A 16 17.51 2.26 9.36
C CYS A 16 16.20 2.01 10.12
N THR A 17 15.59 3.06 10.67
CA THR A 17 14.16 3.00 10.98
C THR A 17 13.44 2.85 9.65
N ALA A 18 13.26 1.61 9.21
CA ALA A 18 12.28 1.25 8.21
C ALA A 18 10.96 1.86 8.70
N MET A 19 10.57 2.97 8.10
CA MET A 19 9.28 3.60 8.31
C MET A 19 8.27 2.51 8.00
N GLN A 20 7.67 1.94 9.05
CA GLN A 20 6.79 0.78 8.90
C GLN A 20 5.60 1.24 8.08
N ASP A 21 5.58 0.88 6.79
CA ASP A 21 4.47 1.08 5.87
C ASP A 21 3.27 0.26 6.36
N LYS A 22 2.57 0.79 7.37
CA LYS A 22 1.42 0.12 7.95
C LYS A 22 0.32 0.06 6.90
N GLU A 23 -0.11 -1.15 6.57
CA GLU A 23 -1.33 -1.35 5.81
C GLU A 23 -2.52 -0.83 6.63
N ILE A 24 -3.18 0.19 6.12
CA ILE A 24 -4.37 0.80 6.73
C ILE A 24 -5.67 0.34 6.09
N GLY A 25 -5.63 -0.19 4.85
CA GLY A 25 -6.84 -0.65 4.17
C GLY A 25 -6.53 -1.54 2.96
N ALA A 26 -7.56 -1.93 2.24
CA ALA A 26 -7.42 -2.67 0.99
C ALA A 26 -8.56 -2.32 0.03
N VAL A 27 -8.24 -2.20 -1.26
CA VAL A 27 -9.19 -1.96 -2.34
C VAL A 27 -9.28 -3.18 -3.24
N ARG A 28 -10.49 -3.49 -3.69
CA ARG A 28 -10.78 -4.53 -4.67
C ARG A 28 -11.39 -3.90 -5.92
N LEU A 29 -10.85 -4.26 -7.07
CA LEU A 29 -11.31 -3.85 -8.40
C LEU A 29 -11.65 -5.09 -9.22
N VAL A 30 -12.82 -5.08 -9.86
CA VAL A 30 -13.28 -6.14 -10.76
C VAL A 30 -13.35 -5.58 -12.17
N THR A 31 -12.79 -6.27 -13.16
CA THR A 31 -12.85 -5.89 -14.57
C THR A 31 -14.01 -6.57 -15.32
N ASP A 32 -14.47 -5.95 -16.41
CA ASP A 32 -15.42 -6.54 -17.35
C ASP A 32 -14.71 -7.46 -18.37
N ALA A 33 -15.47 -8.01 -19.33
CA ALA A 33 -14.95 -8.86 -20.40
C ALA A 33 -13.95 -8.15 -21.35
N LYS A 34 -13.81 -6.83 -21.26
CA LYS A 34 -12.85 -6.01 -22.02
C LYS A 34 -11.69 -5.51 -21.16
N GLY A 35 -11.55 -6.00 -19.92
CA GLY A 35 -10.51 -5.56 -18.98
C GLY A 35 -10.77 -4.18 -18.36
N ARG A 36 -11.95 -3.57 -18.58
CA ARG A 36 -12.26 -2.24 -18.02
C ARG A 36 -12.77 -2.35 -16.60
N PRO A 37 -12.49 -1.39 -15.69
CA PRO A 37 -13.04 -1.41 -14.35
C PRO A 37 -14.57 -1.41 -14.33
N LEU A 38 -15.16 -2.47 -13.79
CA LEU A 38 -16.60 -2.65 -13.62
C LEU A 38 -17.05 -2.24 -12.21
N LYS A 39 -16.33 -2.72 -11.18
CA LYS A 39 -16.60 -2.41 -9.77
C LYS A 39 -15.31 -2.10 -9.04
N ILE A 40 -15.35 -1.09 -8.17
CA ILE A 40 -14.23 -0.71 -7.30
C ILE A 40 -14.81 -0.42 -5.92
N PHE A 41 -14.27 -1.06 -4.88
CA PHE A 41 -14.72 -0.87 -3.52
C PHE A 41 -13.60 -1.15 -2.53
N MET A 42 -13.72 -0.60 -1.33
CA MET A 42 -12.83 -0.95 -0.23
C MET A 42 -13.18 -2.36 0.25
N GLU A 43 -12.24 -3.28 0.16
CA GLU A 43 -12.32 -4.59 0.80
C GLU A 43 -12.08 -4.49 2.31
N LYS A 44 -11.19 -3.58 2.71
CA LYS A 44 -10.93 -3.22 4.11
C LYS A 44 -10.87 -1.71 4.21
N SER A 45 -11.78 -1.12 4.97
CA SER A 45 -11.82 0.33 5.20
C SER A 45 -10.57 0.80 5.94
N THR A 46 -10.15 2.04 5.65
CA THR A 46 -9.09 2.73 6.39
C THR A 46 -9.55 3.27 7.75
N GLY A 47 -10.84 3.12 8.08
CA GLY A 47 -11.46 3.76 9.24
C GLY A 47 -11.82 5.24 9.01
N ASN A 48 -11.53 5.77 7.81
CA ASN A 48 -11.83 7.15 7.43
C ASN A 48 -12.56 7.20 6.07
N ALA A 49 -13.79 7.69 6.07
CA ALA A 49 -14.63 7.69 4.88
C ALA A 49 -14.11 8.60 3.75
N ILE A 50 -13.42 9.70 4.09
CA ILE A 50 -12.82 10.61 3.10
C ILE A 50 -11.64 9.92 2.41
N THR A 51 -10.79 9.27 3.18
CA THR A 51 -9.66 8.47 2.69
C THR A 51 -10.14 7.33 1.80
N ASP A 52 -11.13 6.56 2.23
CA ASP A 52 -11.72 5.46 1.45
C ASP A 52 -12.25 5.93 0.09
N ARG A 53 -12.98 7.05 0.05
CA ARG A 53 -13.47 7.65 -1.21
C ARG A 53 -12.34 8.05 -2.13
N ARG A 54 -11.26 8.64 -1.58
CA ARG A 54 -10.08 9.03 -2.36
C ARG A 54 -9.34 7.82 -2.91
N VAL A 55 -9.21 6.75 -2.13
CA VAL A 55 -8.62 5.49 -2.61
C VAL A 55 -9.41 4.93 -3.78
N ILE A 56 -10.73 4.88 -3.68
CA ILE A 56 -11.59 4.40 -4.78
C ILE A 56 -11.41 5.30 -6.02
N LEU A 57 -11.44 6.62 -5.85
CA LEU A 57 -11.28 7.58 -6.95
C LEU A 57 -9.90 7.44 -7.62
N PHE A 58 -8.83 7.38 -6.82
CA PHE A 58 -7.47 7.21 -7.31
C PHE A 58 -7.32 5.89 -8.07
N THR A 59 -7.86 4.79 -7.53
CA THR A 59 -7.85 3.49 -8.20
C THR A 59 -8.52 3.61 -9.57
N ARG A 60 -9.69 4.26 -9.64
CA ARG A 60 -10.43 4.47 -10.89
C ARG A 60 -9.64 5.26 -11.92
N THR A 61 -8.97 6.35 -11.52
CA THR A 61 -8.29 7.26 -12.46
C THR A 61 -6.90 6.80 -12.87
N THR A 62 -6.27 5.93 -12.08
CA THR A 62 -4.89 5.49 -12.34
C THR A 62 -4.78 4.05 -12.84
N PHE A 63 -5.84 3.24 -12.73
CA PHE A 63 -5.81 1.82 -13.09
C PHE A 63 -5.24 1.56 -14.50
N ALA A 64 -5.79 2.22 -15.53
CA ALA A 64 -5.36 2.02 -16.91
C ALA A 64 -3.90 2.47 -17.18
N LYS A 65 -3.36 3.38 -16.35
CA LYS A 65 -1.96 3.81 -16.45
C LYS A 65 -1.00 2.82 -15.76
N ARG A 66 -1.46 2.17 -14.69
CA ARG A 66 -0.65 1.24 -13.88
C ARG A 66 -0.74 -0.21 -14.36
N VAL A 67 -1.82 -0.58 -15.03
CA VAL A 67 -2.05 -1.92 -15.58
C VAL A 67 -2.32 -1.76 -17.08
N PRO A 68 -1.26 -1.81 -17.93
CA PRO A 68 -1.40 -1.55 -19.36
C PRO A 68 -2.18 -2.64 -20.10
N GLU A 69 -2.17 -3.87 -19.60
CA GLU A 69 -2.92 -5.01 -20.15
C GLU A 69 -3.79 -5.67 -19.07
N PRO A 70 -4.94 -5.07 -18.73
CA PRO A 70 -5.83 -5.65 -17.73
C PRO A 70 -6.45 -6.96 -18.22
N LEU A 71 -6.44 -7.96 -17.35
CA LEU A 71 -7.10 -9.24 -17.60
C LEU A 71 -8.63 -9.04 -17.58
N PRO A 72 -9.36 -9.64 -18.54
CA PRO A 72 -10.82 -9.60 -18.57
C PRO A 72 -11.42 -10.44 -17.44
N ASN A 73 -12.56 -10.01 -16.89
CA ASN A 73 -13.29 -10.70 -15.80
C ASN A 73 -12.42 -11.05 -14.58
N HIS A 74 -11.41 -10.22 -14.29
CA HIS A 74 -10.42 -10.47 -13.26
C HIS A 74 -10.66 -9.61 -12.01
N VAL A 75 -10.14 -10.08 -10.87
CA VAL A 75 -10.22 -9.38 -9.58
C VAL A 75 -8.82 -8.95 -9.17
N TYR A 76 -8.60 -7.64 -9.15
CA TYR A 76 -7.39 -7.03 -8.62
C TYR A 76 -7.62 -6.65 -7.16
N ARG A 77 -6.72 -7.06 -6.28
CA ARG A 77 -6.70 -6.65 -4.87
C ARG A 77 -5.42 -5.87 -4.60
N GLN A 78 -5.56 -4.74 -3.89
CA GLN A 78 -4.45 -3.89 -3.55
C GLN A 78 -4.51 -3.40 -2.11
N SER A 79 -3.37 -3.48 -1.43
CA SER A 79 -3.19 -2.95 -0.08
C SER A 79 -3.02 -1.42 -0.13
N VAL A 80 -3.58 -0.74 0.86
CA VAL A 80 -3.45 0.71 1.06
C VAL A 80 -2.56 0.91 2.26
N HIS A 81 -1.42 1.57 2.06
CA HIS A 81 -0.46 1.89 3.12
C HIS A 81 -0.54 3.37 3.47
N GLY A 82 -0.05 3.76 4.65
CA GLY A 82 0.08 5.16 5.06
C GLY A 82 -0.71 5.52 6.31
N VAL A 83 -1.22 6.76 6.36
CA VAL A 83 -2.01 7.28 7.49
C VAL A 83 -3.33 7.82 6.96
N ALA A 84 -4.44 7.34 7.52
CA ALA A 84 -5.76 7.84 7.18
C ALA A 84 -5.94 9.28 7.70
N SER A 85 -6.45 10.17 6.86
CA SER A 85 -6.55 11.59 7.19
C SER A 85 -7.65 12.29 6.39
N ASP A 86 -8.30 13.25 7.03
CA ASP A 86 -9.27 14.12 6.37
C ASP A 86 -8.57 15.11 5.42
N HIS A 87 -7.29 15.39 5.66
CA HIS A 87 -6.50 16.33 4.87
C HIS A 87 -6.00 15.72 3.54
N PRO A 88 -6.23 16.40 2.40
CA PRO A 88 -5.91 15.90 1.05
C PRO A 88 -4.45 15.51 0.83
N SER A 89 -3.52 16.21 1.48
CA SER A 89 -2.07 16.12 1.22
C SER A 89 -1.36 14.98 1.95
N THR A 90 -2.04 14.24 2.81
CA THR A 90 -1.41 13.28 3.75
C THR A 90 -1.59 11.81 3.39
N ILE A 91 -2.32 11.50 2.31
CA ILE A 91 -2.58 10.12 1.91
C ILE A 91 -1.58 9.72 0.82
N ASP A 92 -0.55 8.95 1.19
CA ASP A 92 0.36 8.28 0.25
C ASP A 92 -0.25 6.94 -0.15
N ILE A 93 -0.87 6.85 -1.33
CA ILE A 93 -1.46 5.59 -1.82
C ILE A 93 -0.47 4.90 -2.76
N ARG A 94 0.33 3.99 -2.20
CA ARG A 94 1.23 3.14 -2.99
C ARG A 94 0.45 1.96 -3.58
N PHE A 95 0.57 1.80 -4.89
CA PHE A 95 -0.10 0.76 -5.67
C PHE A 95 0.94 0.00 -6.49
N PHE A 96 0.97 -1.33 -6.31
CA PHE A 96 1.91 -2.26 -6.93
C PHE A 96 3.37 -1.97 -6.55
N GLY A 97 4.06 -3.00 -6.06
CA GLY A 97 5.47 -2.91 -5.71
C GLY A 97 6.29 -2.37 -6.88
N ASN A 98 7.08 -1.34 -6.58
CA ASN A 98 8.51 -1.40 -6.84
C ASN A 98 9.18 -1.64 -5.49
#